data_AF-A0A497MRG2-F1
#
_entry.id   AF-A0A497MRG2-F1
#
_cell.length_a   1.000
_cell.length_b   1.000
_cell.length_c   1.000
_cell.angle_alpha   90.00
_cell.angle_beta   90.00
_cell.angle_gamma   90.00
#
_symmetry.space_group_name_H-M   'P 1'
#
loop_
_entity.id
_entity.type
_entity.pdbx_description
1 polymer ?
#
loop_
_entity_poly.entity_id
_entity_poly.type
_entity_poly.pdbx_seq_one_letter_code
_entity_poly.pdbx_strand_id
1 'polypeptide(L)'
;MIPTYDVGSMPLTGDVQAFTKGLRDFQAGEESPATSYFKDKIVGAFADKIEAGISLPNYPQFRDMNQMFLEVFEGLVKVGEAYVAESFSLKRGMKEIPEVRVLRVEAGRVFERLSYPPERLKVKICITGPYTLASL
;
A
#
# COMPACT_ATOMS: atom_id res chain seq x y z
N MET A 1 8.76 -11.34 -23.98
CA MET A 1 8.19 -11.47 -22.63
C MET A 1 6.90 -10.67 -22.59
N ILE A 2 5.79 -11.25 -22.14
CA ILE A 2 4.49 -10.57 -22.05
C ILE A 2 4.38 -9.96 -20.65
N PRO A 3 4.23 -8.63 -20.49
CA PRO A 3 4.05 -8.04 -19.17
C PRO A 3 2.74 -8.48 -18.52
N THR A 4 2.84 -9.07 -17.34
CA THR A 4 1.72 -9.44 -16.46
C THR A 4 1.63 -8.47 -15.27
N TYR A 5 0.40 -8.17 -14.83
CA TYR A 5 0.11 -7.31 -13.69
C TYR A 5 -1.16 -7.80 -12.96
N ASP A 6 -1.34 -7.32 -11.73
CA ASP A 6 -2.52 -7.59 -10.92
C ASP A 6 -3.35 -6.30 -10.68
N VAL A 7 -4.32 -6.38 -9.76
CA VAL A 7 -5.17 -5.27 -9.31
C VAL A 7 -4.89 -4.83 -7.86
N GLY A 8 -3.82 -5.32 -7.22
CA GLY A 8 -3.36 -4.87 -5.90
C GLY A 8 -3.83 -5.69 -4.71
N SER A 9 -5.15 -5.83 -4.51
CA SER A 9 -5.75 -6.40 -3.29
C SER A 9 -5.13 -7.74 -2.89
N MET A 10 -4.83 -7.89 -1.60
CA MET A 10 -4.35 -9.14 -1.00
C MET A 10 -5.05 -9.37 0.35
N PRO A 11 -5.40 -10.61 0.72
CA PRO A 11 -5.89 -10.88 2.06
C PRO A 11 -4.74 -10.72 3.06
N LEU A 12 -4.98 -9.95 4.13
CA LEU A 12 -4.03 -9.91 5.24
C LEU A 12 -4.12 -11.21 6.02
N THR A 13 -3.00 -11.90 6.16
CA THR A 13 -2.86 -13.06 7.05
C THR A 13 -2.19 -12.64 8.35
N GLY A 14 -2.66 -13.15 9.49
CA GLY A 14 -2.07 -12.88 10.80
C GLY A 14 -2.80 -11.80 11.61
N ASP A 15 -2.04 -11.02 12.39
CA ASP A 15 -2.56 -10.09 13.38
C ASP A 15 -2.84 -8.71 12.77
N VAL A 16 -4.13 -8.42 12.61
CA VAL A 16 -4.64 -7.14 12.09
C VAL A 16 -4.31 -5.96 13.01
N GLN A 17 -4.29 -6.17 14.33
CA GLN A 17 -4.00 -5.11 15.29
C GLN A 17 -2.51 -4.74 15.24
N ALA A 18 -1.63 -5.74 15.20
CA ALA A 18 -0.19 -5.52 15.03
C ALA A 18 0.11 -4.81 13.69
N PHE A 19 -0.55 -5.22 12.60
CA PHE A 19 -0.41 -4.56 11.30
C PHE A 19 -0.84 -3.09 11.35
N THR A 20 -2.01 -2.83 11.93
CA THR A 20 -2.58 -1.47 12.02
C THR A 20 -1.74 -0.57 12.93
N LYS A 21 -1.25 -1.09 14.06
CA LYS A 21 -0.31 -0.36 14.91
C LYS A 21 0.99 -0.06 14.16
N GLY A 22 1.56 -1.06 13.50
CA GLY A 22 2.81 -0.93 12.76
C GLY A 22 2.77 0.11 11.64
N LEU A 23 1.63 0.18 10.94
CA LEU A 23 1.37 1.25 9.99
C LEU A 23 1.45 2.64 10.64
N ARG A 24 0.78 2.83 11.77
CA ARG A 24 0.73 4.13 12.48
C ARG A 24 2.12 4.52 12.99
N ASP A 25 2.80 3.60 13.65
CA ASP A 25 4.18 3.78 14.12
C ASP A 25 5.11 4.15 12.95
N PHE A 26 5.02 3.45 11.82
CA PHE A 26 5.81 3.73 10.61
C PHE A 26 5.54 5.12 10.00
N GLN A 27 4.27 5.56 10.01
CA GLN A 27 3.89 6.90 9.57
C GLN A 27 4.44 7.98 10.52
N ALA A 28 4.51 7.71 11.82
CA ALA A 28 5.14 8.58 12.81
C ALA A 28 6.68 8.55 12.77
N GLY A 29 7.27 7.61 12.03
CA GLY A 29 8.73 7.43 11.97
C GLY A 29 9.30 6.64 13.15
N GLU A 30 8.46 5.89 13.85
CA GLU A 30 8.83 5.05 14.98
C GLU A 30 9.27 3.66 14.50
N GLU A 31 10.37 3.17 15.05
CA GLU A 31 10.81 1.78 14.88
C GLU A 31 10.35 0.96 16.08
N SER A 32 9.48 -0.01 15.82
CA SER A 32 8.89 -0.89 16.83
C SER A 32 8.72 -2.31 16.27
N PRO A 33 8.48 -3.33 17.10
CA PRO A 33 8.13 -4.67 16.62
C PRO A 33 6.89 -4.65 15.70
N ALA A 34 5.95 -3.74 15.93
CA ALA A 34 4.78 -3.56 15.06
C ALA A 34 5.19 -2.95 13.71
N THR A 35 6.08 -1.95 13.69
CA THR A 35 6.64 -1.39 12.45
C THR A 35 7.32 -2.48 11.62
N SER A 36 8.12 -3.34 12.25
CA SER A 36 8.74 -4.49 11.58
C SER A 36 7.69 -5.45 11.03
N TYR A 37 6.65 -5.77 11.81
CA TYR A 37 5.55 -6.62 11.36
C TYR A 37 4.84 -6.07 10.12
N PHE A 38 4.54 -4.76 10.10
CA PHE A 38 3.96 -4.08 8.95
C PHE A 38 4.88 -4.18 7.73
N LYS A 39 6.17 -3.84 7.88
CA LYS A 39 7.17 -3.94 6.81
C LYS A 39 7.27 -5.37 6.24
N ASP A 40 7.30 -6.36 7.13
CA ASP A 40 7.45 -7.77 6.77
C ASP A 40 6.26 -8.30 5.94
N LYS A 41 5.04 -7.87 6.27
CA LYS A 41 3.84 -8.23 5.49
C LYS A 41 3.88 -7.64 4.09
N ILE A 42 4.33 -6.41 3.95
CA ILE A 42 4.44 -5.74 2.63
C ILE A 42 5.55 -6.36 1.79
N VAL A 43 6.75 -6.52 2.36
CA VAL A 43 7.89 -7.14 1.66
C VAL A 43 7.56 -8.56 1.23
N GLY A 44 6.98 -9.36 2.12
CA GLY A 44 6.59 -10.74 1.82
C GLY A 44 5.58 -10.84 0.69
N ALA A 45 4.44 -10.17 0.82
CA ALA A 45 3.40 -10.29 -0.20
C ALA A 45 3.82 -9.71 -1.56
N PHE A 46 4.69 -8.70 -1.59
CA PHE A 46 5.22 -8.18 -2.84
C PHE A 46 6.21 -9.15 -3.50
N ALA A 47 7.07 -9.80 -2.71
CA ALA A 47 7.95 -10.86 -3.21
C ALA A 47 7.12 -12.04 -3.74
N ASP A 48 6.09 -12.48 -3.02
CA ASP A 48 5.20 -13.57 -3.45
C ASP A 48 4.52 -13.28 -4.79
N LYS A 49 4.11 -12.03 -5.05
CA LYS A 49 3.56 -11.61 -6.35
C LYS A 49 4.58 -11.78 -7.47
N ILE A 50 5.84 -11.42 -7.25
CA ILE A 50 6.91 -11.56 -8.25
C ILE A 50 7.22 -13.04 -8.50
N GLU A 51 7.34 -13.85 -7.43
CA GLU A 51 7.55 -15.30 -7.51
C GLU A 51 6.40 -16.00 -8.26
N ALA A 52 5.17 -15.49 -8.14
CA ALA A 52 4.02 -15.96 -8.91
C ALA A 52 4.05 -15.57 -10.41
N GLY A 53 5.13 -14.92 -10.88
CA GLY A 53 5.31 -14.55 -12.29
C GLY A 53 4.66 -13.22 -12.67
N ILE A 54 4.33 -12.35 -11.71
CA ILE A 54 3.81 -11.01 -11.99
C ILE A 54 4.97 -10.06 -12.26
N SER A 55 5.08 -9.60 -13.51
CA SER A 55 6.21 -8.76 -13.96
C SER A 55 6.11 -7.29 -13.53
N LEU A 56 4.89 -6.81 -13.28
CA LEU A 56 4.57 -5.45 -12.85
C LEU A 56 3.50 -5.51 -11.74
N PRO A 57 3.87 -6.00 -10.53
CA PRO A 57 2.95 -6.14 -9.41
C PRO A 57 2.50 -4.77 -8.90
N ASN A 58 1.26 -4.66 -8.41
CA ASN A 58 0.90 -3.52 -7.57
C ASN A 58 1.48 -3.69 -6.16
N TYR A 59 1.53 -2.59 -5.42
CA TYR A 59 1.79 -2.65 -3.99
C TYR A 59 0.74 -3.54 -3.30
N PRO A 60 1.12 -4.34 -2.27
CA PRO A 60 0.16 -5.17 -1.54
C PRO A 60 -0.85 -4.28 -0.83
N GLN A 61 -2.12 -4.42 -1.20
CA GLN A 61 -3.20 -3.67 -0.59
C GLN A 61 -3.97 -4.57 0.37
N PHE A 62 -3.67 -4.41 1.67
CA PHE A 62 -4.27 -5.16 2.77
C PHE A 62 -5.43 -4.44 3.47
N ARG A 63 -5.58 -3.13 3.23
CA ARG A 63 -6.57 -2.27 3.88
C ARG A 63 -7.64 -1.85 2.89
N ASP A 64 -8.71 -1.27 3.41
CA ASP A 64 -9.75 -0.65 2.60
C ASP A 64 -9.15 0.40 1.66
N MET A 65 -9.32 0.16 0.36
CA MET A 65 -8.73 1.00 -0.69
C MET A 65 -9.17 2.45 -0.62
N ASN A 66 -10.42 2.67 -0.22
CA ASN A 66 -11.04 3.98 -0.21
C ASN A 66 -10.43 4.80 0.92
N GLN A 67 -10.36 4.23 2.13
CA GLN A 67 -9.71 4.85 3.27
C GLN A 67 -8.23 5.15 2.98
N MET A 68 -7.48 4.19 2.41
CA MET A 68 -6.06 4.40 2.09
C MET A 68 -5.80 5.63 1.22
N PHE A 69 -6.64 5.84 0.20
CA PHE A 69 -6.47 6.96 -0.73
C PHE A 69 -7.07 8.26 -0.19
N LEU A 70 -8.22 8.22 0.50
CA LEU A 70 -8.85 9.43 1.02
C LEU A 70 -8.12 9.97 2.26
N GLU A 71 -7.48 9.10 3.06
CA GLU A 71 -6.73 9.49 4.25
C GLU A 71 -5.55 10.41 3.97
N VAL A 72 -5.00 10.41 2.74
CA VAL A 72 -3.89 11.31 2.38
C VAL A 72 -4.37 12.72 2.01
N PHE A 73 -5.67 12.95 1.82
CA PHE A 73 -6.23 14.27 1.49
C PHE A 73 -7.00 14.87 2.67
N GLU A 74 -6.93 16.20 2.79
CA GLU A 74 -7.78 16.99 3.69
C GLU A 74 -8.93 17.64 2.92
N GLY A 75 -9.97 18.08 3.63
CA GLY A 75 -11.12 18.77 3.06
C GLY A 75 -12.20 17.87 2.44
N LEU A 76 -12.04 16.55 2.55
CA LEU A 76 -13.06 15.57 2.18
C LEU A 76 -14.04 15.34 3.34
N VAL A 77 -15.32 15.58 3.07
CA VAL A 77 -16.43 15.34 4.00
C VAL A 77 -17.33 14.24 3.42
N LYS A 78 -17.70 13.25 4.24
CA LYS A 78 -18.68 12.24 3.84
C LYS A 78 -20.09 12.80 4.05
N VAL A 79 -20.88 12.90 2.98
CA VAL A 79 -22.28 13.35 3.00
C VAL A 79 -23.14 12.23 2.44
N GLY A 80 -23.85 11.51 3.32
CA GLY A 80 -24.55 10.28 2.95
C GLY A 80 -23.57 9.21 2.46
N GLU A 81 -23.77 8.71 1.24
CA GLU A 81 -22.91 7.70 0.58
C GLU A 81 -21.82 8.33 -0.30
N ALA A 82 -21.82 9.66 -0.44
CA ALA A 82 -20.87 10.37 -1.28
C ALA A 82 -19.78 11.08 -0.47
N TYR A 83 -18.62 11.30 -1.09
CA TYR A 83 -17.61 12.23 -0.60
C TYR A 83 -17.74 13.56 -1.33
N VAL A 84 -17.79 14.64 -0.56
CA VAL A 84 -17.80 16.03 -1.05
C VAL A 84 -16.49 16.68 -0.60
N ALA A 85 -15.81 17.35 -1.53
CA ALA A 85 -14.62 18.12 -1.21
C ALA A 85 -15.01 19.59 -0.94
N GLU A 86 -14.90 20.04 0.32
CA GLU A 86 -14.94 21.46 0.66
C GLU A 86 -13.61 22.15 0.31
N SER A 87 -12.52 21.39 0.45
CA SER A 87 -11.19 21.65 -0.11
C SER A 87 -10.56 20.32 -0.52
N PHE A 88 -9.56 20.33 -1.40
CA PHE A 88 -8.87 19.11 -1.82
C PHE A 88 -7.37 19.36 -1.92
N SER A 89 -6.67 19.11 -0.82
CA SER A 89 -5.21 19.23 -0.72
C SER A 89 -4.63 17.99 -0.04
N LEU A 90 -3.36 17.73 -0.29
CA LEU A 90 -2.62 16.68 0.42
C LEU A 90 -2.43 17.10 1.88
N LYS A 91 -2.72 16.19 2.82
CA LYS A 91 -2.44 16.40 4.25
C LYS A 91 -0.95 16.69 4.44
N ARG A 92 -0.64 17.67 5.28
CA ARG A 92 0.73 18.01 5.64
C ARG A 92 1.45 16.78 6.20
N GLY A 93 2.60 16.42 5.60
CA GLY A 93 3.40 15.26 6.00
C GLY A 93 3.06 13.96 5.27
N MET A 94 1.90 13.86 4.60
CA MET A 94 1.57 12.73 3.74
C MET A 94 2.15 12.97 2.35
N LYS A 95 3.21 12.23 2.01
CA LYS A 95 3.91 12.35 0.71
C LYS A 95 3.71 11.14 -0.20
N GLU A 96 3.41 9.97 0.37
CA GLU A 96 3.29 8.71 -0.35
C GLU A 96 2.48 7.68 0.45
N ILE A 97 1.89 6.70 -0.25
CA ILE A 97 1.18 5.57 0.36
C ILE A 97 2.18 4.78 1.22
N PRO A 98 1.90 4.50 2.50
CA PRO A 98 2.85 3.84 3.40
C PRO A 98 3.41 2.50 2.88
N GLU A 99 2.56 1.70 2.25
CA GLU A 99 2.94 0.43 1.64
C GLU A 99 3.93 0.62 0.49
N VAL A 100 3.77 1.67 -0.32
CA VAL A 100 4.72 2.02 -1.39
C VAL A 100 6.03 2.53 -0.80
N ARG A 101 5.98 3.32 0.28
CA ARG A 101 7.17 3.77 1.01
C ARG A 101 7.98 2.59 1.55
N VAL A 102 7.32 1.58 2.12
CA VAL A 102 7.99 0.35 2.58
C VAL A 102 8.75 -0.30 1.43
N LEU A 103 8.14 -0.51 0.27
CA LEU A 103 8.82 -1.12 -0.88
C LEU A 103 10.03 -0.30 -1.36
N ARG A 104 9.97 1.02 -1.22
CA ARG A 104 11.10 1.91 -1.56
C ARG A 104 12.26 1.77 -0.58
N VAL A 105 11.99 1.75 0.72
CA VAL A 105 13.05 1.70 1.76
C VAL A 105 13.56 0.27 2.03
N GLU A 106 12.72 -0.74 1.79
CA GLU A 106 13.04 -2.17 2.01
C GLU A 106 13.31 -2.93 0.70
N ALA A 107 13.63 -2.23 -0.40
CA ALA A 107 13.85 -2.85 -1.71
C ALA A 107 14.90 -3.98 -1.68
N GLY A 108 15.95 -3.82 -0.87
CA GLY A 108 16.96 -4.86 -0.67
C GLY A 108 16.38 -6.15 -0.10
N ARG A 109 15.50 -6.06 0.91
CA ARG A 109 14.83 -7.22 1.50
C ARG A 109 13.87 -7.90 0.55
N VAL A 110 13.28 -7.18 -0.40
CA VAL A 110 12.51 -7.78 -1.48
C VAL A 110 13.43 -8.61 -2.36
N PHE A 111 14.55 -8.06 -2.83
CA PHE A 111 15.51 -8.79 -3.67
C PHE A 111 16.05 -10.05 -2.98
N GLU A 112 16.39 -9.97 -1.69
CA GLU A 112 16.88 -11.10 -0.89
C GLU A 112 15.89 -12.27 -0.81
N ARG A 113 14.59 -12.01 -1.00
CA ARG A 113 13.54 -13.05 -0.97
C ARG A 113 13.28 -13.70 -2.32
N LEU A 114 13.81 -13.16 -3.41
CA LEU A 114 13.51 -13.65 -4.75
C LEU A 114 14.50 -14.72 -5.19
N SER A 115 13.98 -15.83 -5.70
CA SER A 115 14.76 -16.90 -6.35
C SER A 115 15.41 -16.41 -7.64
N TYR A 116 14.70 -15.56 -8.37
CA TYR A 116 15.12 -14.98 -9.65
C TYR A 116 14.86 -13.47 -9.68
N PRO A 117 15.69 -12.66 -9.00
CA PRO A 117 15.45 -11.23 -8.87
C PRO A 117 15.54 -10.51 -10.23
N PRO A 118 14.62 -9.58 -10.55
CA PRO A 118 14.73 -8.75 -11.75
C PRO A 118 15.86 -7.72 -11.59
N GLU A 119 16.31 -7.10 -12.69
CA GLU A 119 17.30 -6.01 -12.61
C GLU A 119 16.79 -4.81 -11.79
N ARG A 120 15.48 -4.57 -11.82
CA ARG A 120 14.81 -3.48 -11.10
C ARG A 120 13.43 -3.93 -10.66
N LEU A 121 13.06 -3.57 -9.43
CA LEU A 121 11.69 -3.68 -8.98
C LEU A 121 10.84 -2.65 -9.71
N LYS A 122 9.74 -3.11 -10.30
CA LYS A 122 8.72 -2.25 -10.89
C LYS A 122 7.46 -2.38 -10.04
N VAL A 123 6.85 -1.26 -9.72
CA VAL A 123 5.63 -1.21 -8.91
C VAL A 123 4.57 -0.46 -9.71
N LYS A 124 3.40 -1.09 -9.90
CA LYS A 124 2.20 -0.40 -10.36
C LYS A 124 1.46 0.19 -9.16
N ILE A 125 0.90 1.38 -9.32
CA ILE A 125 0.06 2.00 -8.31
C ILE A 125 -1.34 2.11 -8.91
N CYS A 126 -2.26 1.30 -8.38
CA CYS A 126 -3.68 1.37 -8.71
C CYS A 126 -4.38 2.20 -7.65
N ILE A 127 -5.17 3.18 -8.10
CA ILE A 127 -5.99 4.03 -7.24
C ILE A 127 -7.37 4.05 -7.86
N THR A 128 -8.41 3.67 -7.12
CA THR A 128 -9.77 3.82 -7.67
C THR A 128 -10.21 5.27 -7.60
N GLY A 129 -10.85 5.72 -8.68
CA GLY A 129 -11.23 7.10 -8.85
C GLY A 129 -12.37 7.51 -7.90
N PRO A 130 -12.50 8.82 -7.64
CA PRO A 130 -13.48 9.37 -6.69
C PRO A 130 -14.94 9.00 -7.02
N TYR A 131 -15.27 8.74 -8.29
CA TYR A 131 -16.62 8.32 -8.68
C TYR A 131 -17.00 6.95 -8.13
N THR A 132 -16.09 5.96 -8.16
CA THR A 132 -16.35 4.66 -7.54
C THR A 132 -16.21 4.70 -6.02
N LEU A 133 -15.53 5.71 -5.47
CA LEU A 133 -15.51 5.99 -4.01
C LEU A 133 -16.81 6.61 -3.50
N ALA A 134 -17.58 7.31 -4.35
CA ALA A 134 -18.79 8.04 -3.98
C ALA A 134 -20.10 7.25 -4.18
N SER A 135 -20.00 5.98 -4.59
CA SER A 135 -21.13 5.12 -4.94
C SER A 135 -21.18 3.83 -4.10
N LEU A 136 -20.66 3.85 -2.87
CA LEU A 136 -20.53 2.70 -1.96
C LEU A 136 -21.20 2.93 -0.60
#